data_AF-A0A7K8CFJ6-F1
#
_entry.id   AF-A0A7K8CFJ6-F1
#
_cell.length_a   1.000
_cell.length_b   1.000
_cell.length_c   1.000
_cell.angle_alpha   90.00
_cell.angle_beta   90.00
_cell.angle_gamma   90.00
#
_symmetry.space_group_name_H-M   'P 1'
#
loop_
_entity.id
_entity.type
_entity.pdbx_description
1 polymer ?
#
loop_
_entity_poly.entity_id
_entity_poly.type
_entity_poly.pdbx_seq_one_letter_code
_entity_poly.pdbx_strand_id
1 'polypeptide(L)'
;LSPQFREKLQDVLPSLPSQDDYFLLKWLRARSFDLSKAEAMLRKSPGVCVRCPEPPALPQVIQKYMSGGLCGYDREGSPVWYEIIGPLDAKGLLFSASKQDLLKNKFRDCEVLRHECDQQSEKLGKKIEMVMMVYDCEGLGLKHLWKPAVDTYGEILAMFEENYPESLKRLFIVK
;
A
#
# COMPACT_ATOMS: atom_id res chain seq x y z
N LEU A 1 -15.40 -2.32 19.31
CA LEU A 1 -15.01 -3.66 18.83
C LEU A 1 -13.88 -4.27 19.68
N SER A 2 -13.77 -5.61 19.70
CA SER A 2 -12.92 -6.48 20.57
C SER A 2 -12.01 -5.77 21.58
N PRO A 3 -12.48 -5.50 22.81
CA PRO A 3 -11.64 -5.02 23.92
C PRO A 3 -10.41 -5.92 24.12
N GLN A 4 -10.56 -7.21 23.89
CA GLN A 4 -9.51 -8.22 23.98
C GLN A 4 -8.38 -7.99 22.97
N PHE A 5 -8.68 -7.56 21.74
CA PHE A 5 -7.64 -7.27 20.74
C PHE A 5 -6.86 -6.01 21.10
N ARG A 6 -7.54 -4.97 21.59
CA ARG A 6 -6.91 -3.75 22.09
C ARG A 6 -6.01 -4.03 23.30
N GLU A 7 -6.48 -4.88 24.21
CA GLU A 7 -5.73 -5.32 25.39
C GLU A 7 -4.42 -6.03 25.01
N LYS A 8 -4.46 -6.94 24.03
CA LYS A 8 -3.29 -7.65 23.50
C LYS A 8 -2.25 -6.75 22.82
N LEU A 9 -2.65 -5.57 22.37
CA LEU A 9 -1.81 -4.63 21.64
C LEU A 9 -1.39 -3.41 22.46
N GLN A 10 -1.70 -3.36 23.76
CA GLN A 10 -1.45 -2.19 24.60
C GLN A 10 -0.01 -1.64 24.50
N ASP A 11 0.97 -2.53 24.36
CA ASP A 11 2.38 -2.20 24.23
C ASP A 11 2.74 -1.53 22.89
N VAL A 12 2.00 -1.83 21.81
CA VAL A 12 2.26 -1.28 20.46
C VAL A 12 1.27 -0.21 20.02
N LEU A 13 0.10 -0.09 20.64
CA LEU A 13 -0.91 0.93 20.30
C LEU A 13 -0.33 2.35 20.15
N PRO A 14 0.57 2.85 21.02
CA PRO A 14 1.12 4.19 20.91
C PRO A 14 2.00 4.44 19.67
N SER A 15 2.49 3.38 19.02
CA SER A 15 3.29 3.49 17.79
C SER A 15 2.46 3.37 16.51
N LEU A 16 1.20 2.93 16.59
CA LEU A 16 0.34 2.70 15.42
C LEU A 16 -0.20 4.01 14.82
N PRO A 17 -0.37 4.11 13.48
CA PRO A 17 -0.79 5.32 12.78
C PRO A 17 -2.20 5.77 13.18
N SER A 18 -3.05 4.82 13.60
CA SER A 18 -4.34 5.10 14.19
C SER A 18 -4.66 4.03 15.23
N GLN A 19 -5.36 4.46 16.28
CA GLN A 19 -5.91 3.57 17.30
C GLN A 19 -7.43 3.44 17.18
N ASP A 20 -8.04 3.95 16.10
CA ASP A 20 -9.48 3.88 15.88
C ASP A 20 -9.96 2.42 15.63
N ASP A 21 -11.26 2.19 15.78
CA ASP A 21 -11.85 0.86 15.57
C ASP A 21 -11.71 0.38 14.11
N TYR A 22 -11.69 1.30 13.14
CA TYR A 22 -11.56 0.98 11.71
C TYR A 22 -10.19 0.38 11.40
N PHE A 23 -9.12 0.99 11.91
CA PHE A 23 -7.75 0.55 11.73
C PHE A 23 -7.56 -0.86 12.28
N LEU A 24 -7.94 -1.10 13.54
CA LEU A 24 -7.79 -2.43 14.17
C LEU A 24 -8.65 -3.50 13.48
N LEU A 25 -9.83 -3.10 13.00
CA LEU A 25 -10.72 -3.99 12.28
C LEU A 25 -10.14 -4.51 10.96
N LYS A 26 -9.29 -3.74 10.26
CA LYS A 26 -8.64 -4.21 9.03
C LYS A 26 -7.83 -5.48 9.27
N TRP A 27 -7.02 -5.49 10.34
CA TRP A 27 -6.19 -6.64 10.72
C TRP A 27 -7.03 -7.85 11.14
N LEU A 28 -8.10 -7.61 11.89
CA LEU A 28 -9.04 -8.65 12.29
C LEU A 28 -9.74 -9.27 11.08
N ARG A 29 -10.31 -8.46 10.19
CA ARG A 29 -10.99 -8.94 8.97
C ARG A 29 -10.04 -9.74 8.09
N ALA A 30 -8.82 -9.25 7.87
CA ALA A 30 -7.80 -9.94 7.07
C ALA A 30 -7.39 -11.32 7.61
N ARG A 31 -7.69 -11.62 8.88
CA ARG A 31 -7.42 -12.92 9.51
C ARG A 31 -8.69 -13.57 10.05
N SER A 32 -9.85 -13.26 9.48
CA SER A 32 -11.14 -13.87 9.83
C SER A 32 -11.45 -13.80 11.33
N PHE A 33 -11.07 -12.69 11.97
CA PHE A 33 -11.20 -12.41 13.40
C PHE A 33 -10.42 -13.37 14.33
N ASP A 34 -9.43 -14.10 13.80
CA ASP A 34 -8.45 -14.85 14.60
C ASP A 34 -7.50 -13.86 15.30
N LEU A 35 -7.69 -13.68 16.61
CA LEU A 35 -6.96 -12.71 17.41
C LEU A 35 -5.44 -12.91 17.35
N SER A 36 -4.98 -14.16 17.45
CA SER A 36 -3.55 -14.49 17.48
C SER A 36 -2.90 -14.21 16.13
N LYS A 37 -3.56 -14.56 15.02
CA LYS A 37 -3.04 -14.29 13.68
C LYS A 37 -3.08 -12.80 13.33
N ALA A 38 -4.15 -12.09 13.70
CA ALA A 38 -4.25 -10.64 13.49
C ALA A 38 -3.17 -9.89 14.29
N GLU A 39 -2.94 -10.29 15.54
CA GLU A 39 -1.89 -9.73 16.39
C GLU A 39 -0.50 -9.96 15.77
N ALA A 40 -0.20 -11.21 15.40
CA ALA A 40 1.08 -11.55 14.77
C ALA A 40 1.32 -10.77 13.46
N MET A 41 0.27 -10.61 12.64
CA MET A 41 0.35 -9.84 11.40
C MET A 41 0.66 -8.36 11.67
N LEU A 42 -0.06 -7.73 12.60
CA LEU A 42 0.13 -6.32 12.93
C LEU A 42 1.52 -6.07 13.53
N ARG A 43 1.98 -6.94 14.43
CA ARG A 43 3.33 -6.84 15.03
C ARG A 43 4.46 -7.04 14.02
N LYS A 44 4.24 -7.83 12.96
CA LYS A 44 5.23 -8.04 11.89
C LYS A 44 5.33 -6.85 10.94
N SER A 45 4.29 -6.00 10.85
CA SER A 45 4.20 -4.95 9.83
C SER A 45 5.10 -3.74 10.16
N PRO A 46 6.22 -3.53 9.44
CA PRO A 46 7.08 -2.37 9.66
C PRO A 46 6.43 -1.03 9.29
N GLY A 47 5.33 -1.02 8.52
CA GLY A 47 4.64 0.19 8.03
C GLY A 47 3.66 0.85 8.96
N VAL A 48 3.52 0.32 10.16
CA VAL A 48 2.53 0.78 11.13
C VAL A 48 3.22 1.62 12.20
N CYS A 49 4.20 2.44 11.83
CA CYS A 49 4.95 3.27 12.76
C CYS A 49 4.70 4.77 12.48
N VAL A 50 4.05 5.45 13.43
CA VAL A 50 3.85 6.92 13.46
C VAL A 50 5.18 7.66 13.46
N ARG A 51 6.25 7.03 13.94
CA ARG A 51 7.56 7.64 14.22
C ARG A 51 8.65 7.16 13.27
N CYS A 52 8.30 6.67 12.08
CA CYS A 52 9.32 6.46 11.07
C CYS A 52 9.95 7.82 10.72
N PRO A 53 11.28 7.95 10.76
CA PRO A 53 11.93 9.12 10.18
C PRO A 53 11.49 9.23 8.71
N GLU A 54 11.43 10.47 8.19
CA GLU A 54 11.14 10.69 6.78
C GLU A 54 12.02 9.75 5.95
N PRO A 55 11.42 8.93 5.06
CA PRO A 55 12.20 8.00 4.29
C PRO A 55 13.24 8.76 3.47
N PRO A 56 14.48 8.24 3.37
CA PRO A 56 15.53 8.89 2.60
C PRO A 56 15.06 9.15 1.17
N ALA A 57 15.57 10.22 0.56
CA ALA A 57 15.22 10.58 -0.80
C ALA A 57 15.42 9.40 -1.76
N LEU A 58 14.39 9.09 -2.54
CA LEU A 58 14.43 8.00 -3.50
C LEU A 58 15.43 8.32 -4.62
N PRO A 59 16.10 7.31 -5.21
CA PRO A 59 16.90 7.49 -6.41
C PRO A 59 16.14 8.23 -7.51
N GLN A 60 16.82 9.17 -8.19
CA GLN A 60 16.20 9.98 -9.25
C GLN A 60 15.58 9.12 -10.36
N VAL A 61 16.18 7.96 -10.65
CA VAL A 61 15.66 7.02 -11.66
C VAL A 61 14.26 6.51 -11.31
N ILE A 62 13.99 6.24 -10.02
CA ILE A 62 12.66 5.82 -9.58
C ILE A 62 11.68 6.97 -9.76
N GLN A 63 12.03 8.17 -9.27
CA GLN A 63 11.14 9.33 -9.34
C GLN A 63 10.76 9.73 -10.78
N LYS A 64 11.65 9.50 -11.75
CA LYS A 64 11.44 9.89 -13.14
C LYS A 64 10.81 8.82 -14.02
N TYR A 65 11.09 7.55 -13.75
CA TYR A 65 10.78 6.45 -14.68
C TYR A 65 9.88 5.36 -14.08
N MET A 66 9.63 5.38 -12.78
CA MET A 66 8.58 4.55 -12.20
C MET A 66 7.24 5.16 -12.57
N SER A 67 6.45 4.42 -13.36
CA SER A 67 5.14 4.86 -13.83
C SER A 67 4.07 4.73 -12.75
N GLY A 68 2.98 5.45 -12.97
CA GLY A 68 1.82 5.45 -12.08
C GLY A 68 1.79 6.63 -11.12
N GLY A 69 0.70 6.71 -10.37
CA GLY A 69 0.50 7.81 -9.42
C GLY A 69 -0.95 7.98 -9.00
N LEU A 70 -1.13 8.82 -7.99
CA LEU A 70 -2.43 9.26 -7.50
C LEU A 70 -3.06 10.25 -8.49
N CYS A 71 -4.31 10.01 -8.88
CA CYS A 71 -5.06 10.97 -9.68
C CYS A 71 -6.56 10.89 -9.40
N GLY A 72 -7.07 11.88 -8.65
CA GLY A 72 -8.50 12.04 -8.41
C GLY A 72 -9.09 11.04 -7.39
N TYR A 73 -10.41 11.06 -7.31
CA TYR A 73 -11.19 10.25 -6.36
C TYR A 73 -12.38 9.62 -7.09
N ASP A 74 -12.82 8.46 -6.63
CA ASP A 74 -14.04 7.85 -7.11
C ASP A 74 -15.30 8.58 -6.61
N ARG A 75 -16.48 8.12 -7.05
CA ARG A 75 -17.77 8.74 -6.70
C ARG A 75 -18.06 8.75 -5.19
N GLU A 76 -17.43 7.86 -4.43
CA GLU A 76 -17.62 7.75 -2.99
C GLU A 76 -16.52 8.48 -2.20
N GLY A 77 -15.51 9.02 -2.88
CA GLY A 77 -14.40 9.77 -2.30
C GLY A 77 -13.13 8.96 -2.06
N SER A 78 -13.07 7.69 -2.49
CA SER A 78 -11.86 6.88 -2.39
C SER A 78 -10.79 7.37 -3.37
N PRO A 79 -9.53 7.58 -2.93
CA PRO A 79 -8.43 7.93 -3.84
C PRO A 79 -8.24 6.90 -4.95
N VAL A 80 -7.90 7.37 -6.15
CA VAL A 80 -7.65 6.52 -7.32
C VAL A 80 -6.16 6.54 -7.67
N TRP A 81 -5.55 5.36 -7.68
CA TRP A 81 -4.16 5.16 -8.08
C TRP A 81 -4.09 4.49 -9.46
N TYR A 82 -3.27 5.05 -10.34
CA TYR A 82 -3.03 4.50 -11.68
C TYR A 82 -1.68 3.79 -11.71
N GLU A 83 -1.64 2.60 -12.29
CA GLU A 83 -0.41 1.88 -12.66
C GLU A 83 -0.39 1.74 -14.19
N ILE A 84 0.62 2.31 -14.85
CA ILE A 84 0.71 2.33 -16.31
C ILE A 84 1.81 1.36 -16.75
N ILE A 85 1.44 0.19 -17.29
CA ILE A 85 2.35 -0.94 -17.43
C ILE A 85 3.15 -0.90 -18.74
N GLY A 86 2.51 -0.62 -19.88
CA GLY A 86 3.17 -0.65 -21.20
C GLY A 86 4.51 0.08 -21.35
N PRO A 87 4.64 1.34 -20.88
CA PRO A 87 5.88 2.09 -21.00
C PRO A 87 6.92 1.73 -19.92
N LEU A 88 6.60 0.88 -18.94
CA LEU A 88 7.49 0.57 -17.83
C LEU A 88 8.70 -0.24 -18.29
N ASP A 89 9.90 0.35 -18.19
CA ASP A 89 11.16 -0.36 -18.39
C ASP A 89 11.61 -1.04 -17.08
N ALA A 90 10.98 -2.17 -16.76
CA ALA A 90 11.28 -2.93 -15.55
C ALA A 90 12.75 -3.40 -15.49
N LYS A 91 13.37 -3.69 -16.64
CA LYS A 91 14.76 -4.12 -16.72
C LYS A 91 15.72 -2.96 -16.46
N GLY A 92 15.49 -1.81 -17.07
CA GLY A 92 16.25 -0.59 -16.82
C GLY A 92 16.16 -0.15 -15.36
N LEU A 93 14.97 -0.20 -14.76
CA LEU A 93 14.77 0.12 -13.34
C LEU A 93 15.58 -0.80 -12.42
N LEU A 94 15.51 -2.11 -12.63
CA LEU A 94 16.23 -3.10 -11.79
C LEU A 94 17.74 -3.08 -11.99
N PHE A 95 18.24 -2.53 -13.10
CA PHE A 95 19.67 -2.28 -13.30
C PHE A 95 20.15 -0.92 -12.77
N SER A 96 19.22 0.00 -12.51
CA SER A 96 19.56 1.38 -12.12
C SER A 96 19.24 1.70 -10.66
N ALA A 97 18.44 0.87 -10.01
CA ALA A 97 18.07 1.01 -8.60
C ALA A 97 18.07 -0.34 -7.90
N SER A 98 18.27 -0.32 -6.59
CA SER A 98 18.15 -1.54 -5.80
C SER A 98 16.68 -1.96 -5.70
N LYS A 99 16.44 -3.27 -5.59
CA LYS A 99 15.10 -3.81 -5.29
C LYS A 99 14.53 -3.21 -4.00
N GLN A 100 15.38 -2.95 -3.02
CA GLN A 100 14.97 -2.34 -1.75
C GLN A 100 14.44 -0.91 -1.95
N ASP A 101 15.01 -0.13 -2.86
CA ASP A 101 14.53 1.22 -3.15
C ASP A 101 13.20 1.21 -3.90
N LEU A 102 12.97 0.23 -4.77
CA LEU A 102 11.66 0.01 -5.40
C LEU A 102 10.58 -0.34 -4.37
N LEU A 103 10.90 -1.22 -3.41
CA LEU A 103 10.00 -1.56 -2.30
C LEU A 103 9.70 -0.34 -1.42
N LYS A 104 10.73 0.45 -1.07
CA LYS A 104 10.56 1.71 -0.33
C LYS A 104 9.68 2.71 -1.07
N ASN A 105 9.81 2.80 -2.40
CA ASN A 105 8.94 3.65 -3.21
C ASN A 105 7.48 3.20 -3.09
N LYS A 106 7.19 1.92 -3.31
CA LYS A 106 5.81 1.42 -3.24
C LYS A 106 5.21 1.53 -1.83
N PHE A 107 6.03 1.42 -0.80
CA PHE A 107 5.60 1.70 0.58
C PHE A 107 5.24 3.17 0.77
N ARG A 108 6.06 4.09 0.24
CA ARG A 108 5.78 5.52 0.24
C ARG A 108 4.47 5.84 -0.50
N ASP A 109 4.22 5.20 -1.65
CA ASP A 109 2.97 5.35 -2.40
C ASP A 109 1.76 4.93 -1.55
N CYS A 110 1.88 3.83 -0.79
CA CYS A 110 0.83 3.37 0.13
C CYS A 110 0.59 4.35 1.28
N GLU A 111 1.63 4.95 1.85
CA GLU A 111 1.49 5.99 2.88
C GLU A 111 0.83 7.27 2.35
N VAL A 112 1.18 7.69 1.12
CA VAL A 112 0.50 8.80 0.43
C VAL A 112 -0.99 8.50 0.30
N LEU A 113 -1.34 7.32 -0.20
CA LEU A 113 -2.72 6.90 -0.36
C LEU A 113 -3.49 6.81 0.97
N ARG A 114 -2.85 6.34 2.04
CA ARG A 114 -3.43 6.32 3.38
C ARG A 114 -3.70 7.75 3.86
N HIS A 115 -2.75 8.67 3.69
CA HIS A 115 -2.92 10.06 4.08
C HIS A 115 -4.05 10.74 3.30
N GLU A 116 -4.16 10.46 2.00
CA GLU A 116 -5.27 10.94 1.16
C GLU A 116 -6.63 10.42 1.63
N CYS A 117 -6.69 9.17 2.11
CA CYS A 117 -7.90 8.62 2.72
C CYS A 117 -8.26 9.36 4.01
N ASP A 118 -7.29 9.71 4.86
CA ASP A 118 -7.52 10.48 6.07
C ASP A 118 -8.04 11.90 5.73
N GLN A 119 -7.40 12.60 4.78
CA GLN A 119 -7.86 13.91 4.30
C GLN A 119 -9.28 13.88 3.70
N GLN A 120 -9.57 12.87 2.87
CA GLN A 120 -10.91 12.69 2.32
C GLN A 120 -11.94 12.33 3.39
N SER A 121 -11.52 11.64 4.45
CA SER A 121 -12.41 11.33 5.57
C SER A 121 -12.86 12.59 6.29
N GLU A 122 -11.92 13.49 6.57
CA GLU A 122 -12.18 14.79 7.19
C GLU A 122 -13.07 15.65 6.30
N LYS A 123 -12.72 15.78 5.01
CA LYS A 123 -13.44 16.61 4.05
C LYS A 123 -14.89 16.17 3.84
N LEU A 124 -15.16 14.85 3.82
CA LEU A 124 -16.48 14.30 3.53
C LEU A 124 -17.30 13.98 4.78
N GLY A 125 -16.71 14.10 5.98
CA GLY A 125 -17.37 13.77 7.24
C GLY A 125 -17.74 12.28 7.36
N LYS A 126 -17.06 11.40 6.62
CA LYS A 126 -17.28 9.94 6.64
C LYS A 126 -15.95 9.21 6.48
N LYS A 127 -15.80 8.02 7.06
CA LYS A 127 -14.54 7.26 6.95
C LYS A 127 -14.30 6.81 5.50
N ILE A 128 -13.19 7.26 4.93
CA ILE A 128 -12.57 6.74 3.71
C ILE A 128 -11.34 5.96 4.16
N GLU A 129 -11.27 4.68 3.82
CA GLU A 129 -10.16 3.81 4.24
C GLU A 129 -9.70 2.84 3.17
N MET A 130 -10.31 2.89 1.98
CA MET A 130 -10.01 2.02 0.86
C MET A 130 -9.74 2.83 -0.40
N VAL A 131 -8.85 2.31 -1.26
CA VAL A 131 -8.41 2.94 -2.50
C VAL A 131 -8.88 2.18 -3.72
N MET A 132 -9.04 2.88 -4.83
CA MET A 132 -9.28 2.28 -6.13
C MET A 132 -7.97 2.21 -6.91
N MET A 133 -7.70 1.07 -7.54
CA MET A 133 -6.57 0.93 -8.44
C MET A 133 -7.03 0.76 -9.88
N VAL A 134 -6.38 1.46 -10.80
CA VAL A 134 -6.56 1.31 -12.24
C VAL A 134 -5.23 0.85 -12.83
N TYR A 135 -5.23 -0.35 -13.38
CA TYR A 135 -4.09 -0.95 -14.06
C TYR A 135 -4.30 -0.80 -15.55
N ASP A 136 -3.58 0.13 -16.14
CA ASP A 136 -3.49 0.27 -17.59
C ASP A 136 -2.47 -0.74 -18.11
N CYS A 137 -3.00 -1.79 -18.71
CA CYS A 137 -2.23 -2.87 -19.31
C CYS A 137 -2.08 -2.71 -20.83
N GLU A 138 -2.38 -1.53 -21.40
CA GLU A 138 -2.02 -1.23 -22.78
C GLU A 138 -0.51 -1.39 -22.96
N GLY A 139 -0.08 -2.08 -24.02
CA GLY A 139 1.34 -2.33 -24.28
C GLY A 139 2.01 -3.35 -23.36
N LEU A 140 1.28 -4.01 -22.44
CA LEU A 140 1.79 -5.18 -21.72
C LEU A 140 2.26 -6.25 -22.72
N GLY A 141 3.41 -6.87 -22.44
CA GLY A 141 4.08 -7.77 -23.36
C GLY A 141 5.27 -8.50 -22.72
N LEU A 142 5.93 -9.38 -23.49
CA LEU A 142 6.95 -10.30 -22.98
C LEU A 142 8.11 -9.63 -22.23
N LYS A 143 8.45 -8.36 -22.54
CA LYS A 143 9.47 -7.59 -21.81
C LYS A 143 9.20 -7.46 -20.31
N HIS A 144 7.93 -7.48 -19.91
CA HIS A 144 7.50 -7.37 -18.51
C HIS A 144 7.51 -8.73 -17.78
N LEU A 145 7.58 -9.84 -18.51
CA LEU A 145 7.63 -11.20 -17.95
C LEU A 145 9.06 -11.67 -17.64
N TRP A 146 10.03 -10.76 -17.68
CA TRP A 146 11.39 -11.07 -17.26
C TRP A 146 11.41 -11.49 -15.79
N LYS A 147 11.93 -12.68 -15.49
CA LYS A 147 11.84 -13.33 -14.17
C LYS A 147 12.18 -12.40 -12.98
N PRO A 148 13.29 -11.63 -12.97
CA PRO A 148 13.57 -10.69 -11.89
C PRO A 148 12.54 -9.57 -11.71
N ALA A 149 11.91 -9.10 -12.78
CA ALA A 149 10.83 -8.12 -12.71
C ALA A 149 9.58 -8.74 -12.08
N VAL A 150 9.19 -9.93 -12.53
CA VAL A 150 8.06 -10.69 -11.97
C VAL A 150 8.27 -10.98 -10.49
N ASP A 151 9.46 -11.42 -10.11
CA ASP A 151 9.79 -11.74 -8.71
C ASP A 151 9.75 -10.48 -7.83
N THR A 152 10.33 -9.37 -8.31
CA THR A 152 10.29 -8.08 -7.60
C THR A 152 8.85 -7.58 -7.43
N TYR A 153 8.02 -7.71 -8.47
CA TYR A 153 6.63 -7.33 -8.42
C TYR A 153 5.83 -8.21 -7.43
N GLY A 154 6.11 -9.51 -7.39
CA GLY A 154 5.55 -10.42 -6.40
C GLY A 154 5.90 -10.01 -4.95
N GLU A 155 7.14 -9.56 -4.70
CA GLU A 155 7.53 -9.04 -3.40
C GLU A 155 6.82 -7.73 -3.04
N ILE A 156 6.56 -6.85 -4.02
CA ILE A 156 5.77 -5.64 -3.83
C ILE A 156 4.33 -5.99 -3.43
N LEU A 157 3.70 -6.96 -4.10
CA LEU A 157 2.35 -7.42 -3.77
C LEU A 157 2.29 -8.05 -2.38
N ALA A 158 3.24 -8.91 -2.05
CA ALA A 158 3.33 -9.52 -0.72
C ALA A 158 3.52 -8.44 0.37
N MET A 159 4.36 -7.45 0.12
CA MET A 159 4.52 -6.29 1.01
C MET A 159 3.18 -5.56 1.20
N PHE A 160 2.44 -5.29 0.12
CA PHE A 160 1.14 -4.61 0.21
C PHE A 160 0.13 -5.41 1.04
N GLU A 161 -0.01 -6.72 0.79
CA GLU A 161 -0.95 -7.59 1.50
C GLU A 161 -0.59 -7.77 2.99
N GLU A 162 0.70 -7.80 3.32
CA GLU A 162 1.17 -7.95 4.70
C GLU A 162 1.02 -6.67 5.53
N ASN A 163 1.09 -5.48 4.91
CA ASN A 163 1.17 -4.20 5.61
C ASN A 163 -0.09 -3.32 5.49
N TYR A 164 -0.87 -3.49 4.42
CA TYR A 164 -2.05 -2.69 4.13
C TYR A 164 -3.31 -3.56 3.95
N PRO A 165 -3.65 -4.40 4.95
CA PRO A 165 -4.82 -5.27 4.85
C PRO A 165 -6.10 -4.45 4.60
N GLU A 166 -7.04 -5.05 3.85
CA GLU A 166 -8.39 -4.49 3.67
C GLU A 166 -8.39 -3.04 3.17
N SER A 167 -7.36 -2.64 2.40
CA SER A 167 -7.19 -1.26 1.91
C SER A 167 -7.49 -1.11 0.42
N LEU A 168 -7.60 -2.21 -0.33
CA LEU A 168 -8.01 -2.18 -1.74
C LEU A 168 -9.54 -2.27 -1.84
N LYS A 169 -10.18 -1.26 -2.42
CA LYS A 169 -11.62 -1.23 -2.69
C LYS A 169 -11.97 -2.07 -3.92
N ARG A 170 -11.32 -1.74 -5.05
CA ARG A 170 -11.47 -2.38 -6.36
C ARG A 170 -10.21 -2.15 -7.17
N LEU A 171 -9.88 -3.13 -8.00
CA LEU A 171 -8.85 -3.02 -9.03
C LEU A 171 -9.52 -3.20 -10.39
N PHE A 172 -9.31 -2.25 -11.29
CA PHE A 172 -9.76 -2.31 -12.69
C PHE A 172 -8.55 -2.56 -13.58
N ILE A 173 -8.63 -3.58 -14.44
CA ILE A 173 -7.64 -3.79 -15.50
C ILE A 173 -8.23 -3.23 -16.78
N VAL A 174 -7.55 -2.25 -17.36
CA VAL A 174 -7.95 -1.57 -18.60
C VAL A 174 -6.91 -1.77 -19.68
N LYS A 175 -7.27 -1.40 -20.91
CA LYS A 175 -6.45 -1.43 -22.11
C LYS A 175 -6.51 -0.06 -22.76
#